data_AF-A0A377UWL8-F1
#
_entry.id   AF-A0A377UWL8-F1
#
_cell.length_a   1.000
_cell.length_b   1.000
_cell.length_c   1.000
_cell.angle_alpha   90.00
_cell.angle_beta   90.00
_cell.angle_gamma   90.00
#
_symmetry.space_group_name_H-M   'P 1'
#
loop_
_entity.id
_entity.type
_entity.pdbx_description
1 polymer ?
#
loop_
_entity_poly.entity_id
_entity_poly.type
_entity_poly.pdbx_seq_one_letter_code
_entity_poly.pdbx_strand_id
1 'polypeptide(L)'
;MTVELSDEEMLRYNRQIVLRGFDFDGQERLKAARVLVVGLGGLGCAAAQYLAAAGVGQLTLLDFDTVSLSNLQRQTLHSDATLGQPKVDSAREALARINPHVRLVPLNALLDEAALAAQIADHDLVLDCTDNVAIRNQLNVGCFQHKTPLVSGAAIRMEGQISVFTYQDGEPCYRCLSRLFGENALTCVEAG
;
A
#
# COMPACT_ATOMS: atom_id res chain seq x y z
N MET A 1 -13.26 19.16 -10.75
CA MET A 1 -12.50 19.23 -12.01
C MET A 1 -12.17 17.81 -12.40
N THR A 2 -12.49 17.41 -13.62
CA THR A 2 -12.13 16.11 -14.19
C THR A 2 -10.61 16.03 -14.30
N VAL A 3 -10.05 14.87 -13.94
CA VAL A 3 -8.60 14.64 -14.00
C VAL A 3 -8.28 14.14 -15.41
N GLU A 4 -7.70 15.00 -16.25
CA GLU A 4 -7.35 14.66 -17.64
C GLU A 4 -5.88 14.23 -17.76
N LEU A 5 -5.59 13.30 -18.67
CA LEU A 5 -4.23 12.89 -19.01
C LEU A 5 -3.55 13.90 -19.94
N SER A 6 -2.30 14.23 -19.67
CA SER A 6 -1.44 14.92 -20.63
C SER A 6 -1.01 13.98 -21.76
N ASP A 7 -0.52 14.54 -22.88
CA ASP A 7 0.02 13.75 -24.00
C ASP A 7 1.15 12.80 -23.56
N GLU A 8 2.00 13.23 -22.65
CA GLU A 8 3.08 12.40 -22.09
C GLU A 8 2.54 11.22 -21.28
N GLU A 9 1.52 11.47 -20.44
CA GLU A 9 0.85 10.42 -19.66
C GLU A 9 0.10 9.43 -20.57
N MET A 10 -0.58 9.92 -21.61
CA MET A 10 -1.22 9.05 -22.61
C MET A 10 -0.21 8.13 -23.28
N LEU A 11 0.98 8.64 -23.65
CA LEU A 11 2.05 7.82 -24.22
C LEU A 11 2.59 6.80 -23.20
N ARG A 12 2.82 7.22 -21.95
CA ARG A 12 3.35 6.37 -20.88
C ARG A 12 2.40 5.21 -20.55
N TYR A 13 1.11 5.51 -20.43
CA TYR A 13 0.09 4.55 -20.01
C TYR A 13 -0.63 3.86 -21.17
N ASN A 14 -0.20 4.08 -22.42
CA ASN A 14 -0.84 3.53 -23.63
C ASN A 14 -1.13 2.03 -23.53
N ARG A 15 -0.21 1.24 -22.98
CA ARG A 15 -0.38 -0.22 -22.83
C ARG A 15 -1.48 -0.63 -21.85
N GLN A 16 -1.87 0.24 -20.93
CA GLN A 16 -3.00 0.06 -20.02
C GLN A 16 -4.28 0.59 -20.65
N ILE A 17 -4.22 1.78 -21.27
CA ILE A 17 -5.35 2.44 -21.92
C ILE A 17 -5.97 1.54 -23.01
N VAL A 18 -5.17 0.87 -23.85
CA VAL A 18 -5.71 0.02 -24.93
C VAL A 18 -6.42 -1.25 -24.44
N LEU A 19 -6.42 -1.54 -23.14
CA LEU A 19 -7.11 -2.71 -22.60
C LEU A 19 -8.63 -2.50 -22.62
N ARG A 20 -9.35 -3.46 -23.22
CA ARG A 20 -10.80 -3.45 -23.27
C ARG A 20 -11.40 -3.44 -21.86
N GLY A 21 -12.29 -2.48 -21.59
CA GLY A 21 -12.93 -2.31 -20.28
C GLY A 21 -12.10 -1.50 -19.28
N PHE A 22 -10.94 -0.99 -19.69
CA PHE A 22 -10.14 -0.02 -18.92
C PHE A 22 -10.20 1.36 -19.59
N ASP A 23 -9.65 1.49 -20.79
CA ASP A 23 -9.69 2.73 -21.60
C ASP A 23 -9.13 3.98 -20.88
N PHE A 24 -9.32 5.17 -21.46
CA PHE A 24 -8.99 6.45 -20.83
C PHE A 24 -9.67 6.61 -19.47
N ASP A 25 -10.95 6.27 -19.36
CA ASP A 25 -11.73 6.37 -18.12
C ASP A 25 -11.06 5.60 -16.95
N GLY A 26 -10.56 4.40 -17.20
CA GLY A 26 -9.86 3.59 -16.20
C GLY A 26 -8.55 4.24 -15.75
N GLN A 27 -7.80 4.79 -16.70
CA GLN A 27 -6.52 5.45 -16.40
C GLN A 27 -6.72 6.78 -15.66
N GLU A 28 -7.73 7.56 -16.03
CA GLU A 28 -8.09 8.80 -15.34
C GLU A 28 -8.60 8.52 -13.92
N ARG A 29 -9.31 7.41 -13.70
CA ARG A 29 -9.67 6.94 -12.36
C ARG A 29 -8.45 6.58 -11.52
N LEU A 30 -7.44 5.92 -12.10
CA LEU A 30 -6.16 5.70 -11.39
C LEU A 30 -5.49 7.03 -11.05
N LYS A 31 -5.40 7.96 -12.01
CA LYS A 31 -4.80 9.27 -11.81
C LYS A 31 -5.53 10.13 -10.77
N ALA A 32 -6.84 9.93 -10.60
CA ALA A 32 -7.61 10.59 -9.55
C ALA A 32 -7.49 9.91 -8.18
N ALA A 33 -7.11 8.63 -8.14
CA ALA A 33 -7.12 7.83 -6.92
C ALA A 33 -6.00 8.18 -5.94
N ARG A 34 -6.32 8.03 -4.66
CA ARG A 34 -5.43 8.21 -3.51
C ARG A 34 -5.34 6.90 -2.75
N VAL A 35 -4.15 6.31 -2.72
CA VAL A 35 -3.91 5.02 -2.05
C VAL A 35 -2.96 5.20 -0.86
N LEU A 36 -3.37 4.68 0.30
CA LEU A 36 -2.54 4.61 1.50
C LEU A 36 -1.84 3.24 1.54
N VAL A 37 -0.51 3.22 1.53
CA VAL A 37 0.31 2.00 1.67
C VAL A 37 0.91 1.99 3.07
N VAL A 38 0.51 1.04 3.90
CA VAL A 38 0.97 0.90 5.29
C VAL A 38 1.96 -0.24 5.40
N GLY A 39 3.22 0.09 5.69
CA GLY A 39 4.37 -0.80 5.66
C GLY A 39 5.07 -0.77 4.30
N LEU A 40 6.34 -0.37 4.30
CA LEU A 40 7.23 -0.28 3.14
C LEU A 40 8.31 -1.37 3.18
N GLY A 41 7.98 -2.51 3.80
CA GLY A 41 8.76 -3.73 3.76
C GLY A 41 8.65 -4.48 2.43
N GLY A 42 8.76 -5.82 2.45
CA GLY A 42 8.77 -6.63 1.23
C GLY A 42 7.47 -6.51 0.42
N LEU A 43 6.33 -6.58 1.10
CA LEU A 43 5.00 -6.42 0.48
C LEU A 43 4.81 -5.00 -0.07
N GLY A 44 5.12 -3.98 0.74
CA GLY A 44 4.98 -2.58 0.36
C GLY A 44 5.86 -2.20 -0.83
N CYS A 45 7.11 -2.66 -0.85
CA CYS A 45 8.02 -2.47 -1.99
C CYS A 45 7.43 -3.05 -3.28
N ALA A 46 6.99 -4.31 -3.22
CA ALA A 46 6.43 -5.01 -4.37
C ALA A 46 5.12 -4.38 -4.85
N ALA A 47 4.25 -3.91 -3.95
CA ALA A 47 2.98 -3.29 -4.33
C ALA A 47 3.15 -1.86 -4.86
N ALA A 48 3.87 -1.00 -4.12
CA ALA A 48 3.98 0.41 -4.43
C ALA A 48 4.66 0.68 -5.79
N GLN A 49 5.65 -0.14 -6.18
CA GLN A 49 6.31 0.01 -7.49
C GLN A 49 5.32 -0.12 -8.65
N TYR A 50 4.36 -1.05 -8.57
CA TYR A 50 3.38 -1.27 -9.62
C TYR A 50 2.24 -0.28 -9.57
N LEU A 51 1.81 0.16 -8.38
CA LEU A 51 0.85 1.27 -8.26
C LEU A 51 1.41 2.57 -8.85
N ALA A 52 2.68 2.87 -8.57
CA ALA A 52 3.35 4.04 -9.15
C ALA A 52 3.51 3.90 -10.66
N ALA A 53 3.98 2.75 -11.15
CA ALA A 53 4.12 2.50 -12.59
C ALA A 53 2.76 2.55 -13.34
N ALA A 54 1.67 2.14 -12.69
CA ALA A 54 0.31 2.20 -13.21
C ALA A 54 -0.30 3.62 -13.20
N GLY A 55 0.36 4.59 -12.57
CA GLY A 55 -0.12 5.97 -12.58
C GLY A 55 -1.24 6.25 -11.59
N VAL A 56 -1.26 5.57 -10.43
CA VAL A 56 -2.08 6.03 -9.31
C VAL A 56 -1.71 7.46 -8.95
N GLY A 57 -2.70 8.35 -8.84
CA GLY A 57 -2.49 9.79 -8.68
C GLY A 57 -1.68 10.18 -7.45
N GLN A 58 -2.04 9.60 -6.31
CA GLN A 58 -1.34 9.82 -5.05
C GLN A 58 -1.09 8.50 -4.31
N LEU A 59 0.16 8.31 -3.89
CA LEU A 59 0.55 7.27 -2.93
C LEU A 59 1.03 7.91 -1.64
N THR A 60 0.32 7.64 -0.55
CA THR A 60 0.80 7.97 0.80
C THR A 60 1.51 6.75 1.36
N LEU A 61 2.78 6.92 1.74
CA LEU A 61 3.68 5.86 2.16
C LEU A 61 3.86 5.97 3.67
N LEU A 62 3.33 5.02 4.45
CA LEU A 62 3.38 5.04 5.91
C LEU A 62 4.26 3.90 6.42
N ASP A 63 5.40 4.25 7.01
CA ASP A 63 6.29 3.32 7.72
C ASP A 63 7.10 4.13 8.74
N PHE A 64 7.40 3.55 9.89
CA PHE A 64 8.17 4.19 10.97
C PHE A 64 9.62 3.71 11.04
N ASP A 65 9.96 2.68 10.26
CA ASP A 65 11.24 1.98 10.35
C ASP A 65 12.26 2.52 9.33
N THR A 66 13.51 2.13 9.53
CA THR A 66 14.65 2.50 8.69
C THR A 66 15.14 1.31 7.86
N VAL A 67 15.83 1.59 6.76
CA VAL A 67 16.38 0.56 5.89
C VAL A 67 17.53 -0.18 6.60
N SER A 68 17.44 -1.50 6.66
CA SER A 68 18.44 -2.38 7.26
C SER A 68 19.01 -3.37 6.24
N LEU A 69 20.26 -3.82 6.43
CA LEU A 69 20.92 -4.75 5.51
C LEU A 69 20.16 -6.07 5.38
N SER A 70 19.63 -6.61 6.47
CA SER A 70 18.86 -7.86 6.49
C SER A 70 17.53 -7.77 5.73
N ASN A 71 17.10 -6.56 5.40
CA ASN A 71 15.85 -6.29 4.70
C ASN A 71 16.03 -6.29 3.17
N LEU A 72 17.23 -5.99 2.67
CA LEU A 72 17.50 -5.79 1.24
C LEU A 72 17.24 -7.03 0.37
N GLN A 73 17.31 -8.25 0.93
CA GLN A 73 17.02 -9.48 0.19
C GLN A 73 15.59 -9.56 -0.38
N ARG A 74 14.64 -8.79 0.17
CA ARG A 74 13.24 -8.76 -0.28
C ARG A 74 12.62 -7.38 -0.45
N GLN A 75 13.32 -6.31 -0.06
CA GLN A 75 12.81 -4.93 -0.09
C GLN A 75 13.46 -4.15 -1.22
N THR A 76 13.03 -4.45 -2.45
CA THR A 76 13.74 -4.08 -3.69
C THR A 76 13.63 -2.60 -4.10
N LEU A 77 12.82 -1.79 -3.40
CA LEU A 77 12.88 -0.33 -3.57
C LEU A 77 14.10 0.28 -2.86
N HIS A 78 14.65 -0.43 -1.87
CA HIS A 78 15.79 0.01 -1.08
C HIS A 78 17.10 -0.53 -1.65
N SER A 79 18.20 0.08 -1.21
CA SER A 79 19.56 -0.29 -1.65
C SER A 79 20.58 -0.10 -0.54
N ASP A 80 21.78 -0.67 -0.71
CA ASP A 80 22.92 -0.46 0.19
C ASP A 80 23.23 1.02 0.44
N ALA A 81 23.03 1.88 -0.57
CA ALA A 81 23.24 3.32 -0.46
C ALA A 81 22.22 4.03 0.45
N THR A 82 21.10 3.38 0.76
CA THR A 82 20.01 3.94 1.58
C THR A 82 19.94 3.34 2.98
N LEU A 83 20.92 2.53 3.39
CA LEU A 83 20.98 1.96 4.74
C LEU A 83 20.92 3.06 5.81
N GLY A 84 20.07 2.85 6.83
CA GLY A 84 19.83 3.79 7.93
C GLY A 84 18.87 4.94 7.59
N GLN A 85 18.47 5.12 6.33
CA GLN A 85 17.44 6.11 5.97
C GLN A 85 16.04 5.60 6.35
N PRO A 86 15.07 6.50 6.63
CA PRO A 86 13.67 6.11 6.74
C PRO A 86 13.18 5.37 5.49
N LYS A 87 12.46 4.26 5.67
CA LYS A 87 11.95 3.46 4.55
C LYS A 87 11.05 4.28 3.62
N VAL A 88 10.23 5.16 4.17
CA VAL A 88 9.34 6.03 3.39
C VAL A 88 10.10 6.97 2.45
N ASP A 89 11.27 7.47 2.87
CA ASP A 89 12.07 8.38 2.06
C ASP A 89 12.81 7.62 0.95
N SER A 90 13.45 6.49 1.30
CA SER A 90 14.09 5.59 0.32
C SER A 90 13.09 5.10 -0.74
N ALA A 91 11.90 4.69 -0.30
CA ALA A 91 10.82 4.27 -1.20
C ALA A 91 10.33 5.43 -2.08
N ARG A 92 10.08 6.62 -1.52
CA ARG A 92 9.67 7.80 -2.29
C ARG A 92 10.66 8.12 -3.41
N GLU A 93 11.96 8.12 -3.11
CA GLU A 93 12.99 8.38 -4.12
C GLU A 93 13.01 7.33 -5.23
N ALA A 94 12.86 6.06 -4.88
CA ALA A 94 12.78 4.98 -5.86
C ALA A 94 11.53 5.07 -6.74
N LEU A 95 10.36 5.31 -6.14
CA LEU A 95 9.10 5.44 -6.87
C LEU A 95 9.07 6.67 -7.77
N ALA A 96 9.67 7.79 -7.35
CA ALA A 96 9.78 8.99 -8.18
C ALA A 96 10.60 8.74 -9.46
N ARG A 97 11.61 7.87 -9.40
CA ARG A 97 12.36 7.42 -10.59
C ARG A 97 11.51 6.51 -11.49
N ILE A 98 10.61 5.72 -10.91
CA ILE A 98 9.70 4.84 -11.67
C ILE A 98 8.63 5.65 -12.38
N ASN A 99 8.05 6.65 -11.73
CA ASN A 99 7.02 7.49 -12.33
C ASN A 99 6.99 8.90 -11.69
N PRO A 100 7.45 9.95 -12.40
CA PRO A 100 7.47 11.31 -11.86
C PRO A 100 6.09 11.99 -11.84
N HIS A 101 5.05 11.41 -12.48
CA HIS A 101 3.70 11.99 -12.51
C HIS A 101 2.88 11.66 -11.24
N VAL A 102 3.37 10.76 -10.40
CA VAL A 102 2.67 10.32 -9.18
C VAL A 102 3.04 11.22 -8.00
N ARG A 103 2.04 11.70 -7.26
CA ARG A 103 2.25 12.42 -6.01
C ARG A 103 2.60 11.43 -4.90
N LEU A 104 3.83 11.50 -4.39
CA LEU A 104 4.31 10.61 -3.33
C LEU A 104 4.38 11.38 -2.00
N VAL A 105 3.65 10.92 -0.98
CA VAL A 105 3.55 11.55 0.35
C VAL A 105 4.16 10.62 1.40
N PRO A 106 5.42 10.83 1.83
CA PRO A 106 6.03 10.02 2.88
C PRO A 106 5.50 10.43 4.26
N LEU A 107 5.15 9.45 5.09
CA LEU A 107 4.78 9.62 6.49
C LEU A 107 5.68 8.73 7.35
N ASN A 108 6.78 9.29 7.84
CA ASN A 108 7.70 8.60 8.74
C ASN A 108 7.16 8.64 10.19
N ALA A 109 6.19 7.79 10.50
CA ALA A 109 5.54 7.80 11.81
C ALA A 109 4.88 6.46 12.15
N LEU A 110 4.79 6.17 13.46
CA LEU A 110 3.84 5.21 13.99
C LEU A 110 2.60 6.01 14.42
N LEU A 111 1.52 5.91 13.64
CA LEU A 111 0.29 6.66 13.91
C LEU A 111 -0.50 6.02 15.05
N ASP A 112 -1.12 6.86 15.88
CA ASP A 112 -2.17 6.43 16.77
C ASP A 112 -3.48 6.17 16.02
N GLU A 113 -4.49 5.64 16.72
CA GLU A 113 -5.77 5.26 16.13
C GLU A 113 -6.50 6.45 15.47
N ALA A 114 -6.44 7.63 16.08
CA ALA A 114 -7.11 8.82 15.56
C ALA A 114 -6.44 9.36 14.30
N ALA A 115 -5.11 9.45 14.29
CA ALA A 115 -4.33 9.88 13.14
C ALA A 115 -4.45 8.87 11.99
N LEU A 116 -4.43 7.56 12.29
CA LEU A 116 -4.62 6.52 11.28
C LEU A 116 -6.03 6.56 10.68
N ALA A 117 -7.07 6.73 11.50
CA ALA A 117 -8.44 6.87 11.00
C ALA A 117 -8.59 8.08 10.08
N ALA A 118 -7.97 9.22 10.42
CA ALA A 118 -7.96 10.40 9.56
C ALA A 118 -7.25 10.14 8.22
N GLN A 119 -6.15 9.38 8.22
CA GLN A 119 -5.52 8.95 6.96
C GLN A 119 -6.45 8.05 6.15
N ILE A 120 -7.06 7.03 6.77
CA ILE A 120 -7.96 6.09 6.08
C ILE A 120 -9.14 6.83 5.42
N ALA A 121 -9.72 7.81 6.11
CA ALA A 121 -10.85 8.59 5.61
C ALA A 121 -10.50 9.47 4.39
N ASP A 122 -9.23 9.84 4.23
CA ASP A 122 -8.74 10.73 3.17
C ASP A 122 -8.19 9.98 1.95
N HIS A 123 -8.37 8.65 1.91
CA HIS A 123 -7.90 7.77 0.83
C HIS A 123 -9.02 6.89 0.29
N ASP A 124 -8.93 6.57 -1.00
CA ASP A 124 -9.92 5.73 -1.70
C ASP A 124 -9.72 4.24 -1.43
N LEU A 125 -8.49 3.85 -1.07
CA LEU A 125 -8.11 2.45 -0.84
C LEU A 125 -6.88 2.37 0.08
N VAL A 126 -6.86 1.36 0.94
CA VAL A 126 -5.75 1.09 1.86
C VAL A 126 -5.10 -0.26 1.55
N LEU A 127 -3.77 -0.28 1.48
CA LEU A 127 -2.97 -1.50 1.44
C LEU A 127 -2.37 -1.76 2.82
N ASP A 128 -2.74 -2.89 3.41
CA ASP A 128 -2.02 -3.45 4.55
C ASP A 128 -0.87 -4.33 4.03
N CYS A 129 0.33 -3.77 4.16
CA CYS A 129 1.61 -4.39 3.86
C CYS A 129 2.45 -4.59 5.13
N THR A 130 1.79 -4.63 6.29
CA THR A 130 2.42 -4.79 7.60
C THR A 130 2.61 -6.25 7.95
N ASP A 131 3.62 -6.56 8.77
CA ASP A 131 3.83 -7.88 9.37
C ASP A 131 3.29 -7.97 10.80
N ASN A 132 2.48 -6.99 11.22
CA ASN A 132 2.00 -6.84 12.59
C ASN A 132 0.47 -6.96 12.68
N VAL A 133 0.01 -7.97 13.42
CA VAL A 133 -1.42 -8.25 13.62
C VAL A 133 -2.16 -7.12 14.35
N ALA A 134 -1.51 -6.40 15.26
CA ALA A 134 -2.13 -5.27 15.96
C ALA A 134 -2.44 -4.12 14.99
N ILE A 135 -1.48 -3.75 14.13
CA ILE A 135 -1.70 -2.70 13.11
C ILE A 135 -2.77 -3.16 12.11
N ARG A 136 -2.73 -4.43 11.68
CA ARG A 136 -3.75 -5.02 10.80
C ARG A 136 -5.16 -4.93 11.39
N ASN A 137 -5.31 -5.17 12.69
CA ASN A 137 -6.60 -5.00 13.37
C ASN A 137 -7.03 -3.52 13.42
N GLN A 138 -6.12 -2.59 13.69
CA GLN A 138 -6.41 -1.15 13.66
C GLN A 138 -6.85 -0.69 12.27
N LEU A 139 -6.14 -1.13 11.21
CA LEU A 139 -6.51 -0.86 9.83
C LEU A 139 -7.89 -1.41 9.51
N ASN A 140 -8.20 -2.64 9.91
CA ASN A 140 -9.51 -3.21 9.69
C ASN A 140 -10.62 -2.42 10.40
N VAL A 141 -10.42 -1.97 11.64
CA VAL A 141 -11.41 -1.18 12.37
C VAL A 141 -11.65 0.15 11.66
N GLY A 142 -10.58 0.90 11.35
CA GLY A 142 -10.70 2.19 10.68
C GLY A 142 -11.32 2.08 9.29
N CYS A 143 -10.88 1.11 8.49
CA CYS A 143 -11.43 0.88 7.14
C CYS A 143 -12.90 0.44 7.18
N PHE A 144 -13.28 -0.42 8.14
CA PHE A 144 -14.68 -0.80 8.34
C PHE A 144 -15.57 0.39 8.71
N GLN A 145 -15.09 1.28 9.57
CA GLN A 145 -15.83 2.47 10.02
C GLN A 145 -16.03 3.48 8.88
N HIS A 146 -14.98 3.72 8.07
CA HIS A 146 -15.02 4.69 6.98
C HIS A 146 -15.52 4.11 5.65
N LYS A 147 -15.75 2.78 5.59
CA LYS A 147 -16.09 2.05 4.36
C LYS A 147 -15.04 2.19 3.26
N THR A 148 -13.79 2.42 3.65
CA THR A 148 -12.64 2.43 2.74
C THR A 148 -12.19 0.99 2.48
N PRO A 149 -12.10 0.52 1.23
CA PRO A 149 -11.62 -0.83 0.93
C PRO A 149 -10.21 -1.09 1.47
N LEU A 150 -10.02 -2.27 2.06
CA LEU A 150 -8.73 -2.75 2.56
C LEU A 150 -8.25 -3.94 1.74
N VAL A 151 -7.08 -3.82 1.12
CA VAL A 151 -6.35 -4.95 0.52
C VAL A 151 -5.26 -5.37 1.51
N SER A 152 -5.41 -6.55 2.10
CA SER A 152 -4.54 -7.04 3.17
C SER A 152 -3.73 -8.22 2.69
N GLY A 153 -2.40 -8.04 2.64
CA GLY A 153 -1.44 -9.08 2.29
C GLY A 153 -0.69 -9.57 3.53
N ALA A 154 -0.33 -10.85 3.55
CA ALA A 154 0.57 -11.42 4.54
C ALA A 154 1.46 -12.46 3.86
N ALA A 155 2.70 -12.60 4.31
CA ALA A 155 3.59 -13.64 3.82
C ALA A 155 4.51 -14.10 4.95
N ILE A 156 4.57 -15.38 5.22
CA ILE A 156 5.40 -15.97 6.26
C ILE A 156 5.99 -17.29 5.77
N ARG A 157 7.31 -17.44 5.87
CA ARG A 157 8.05 -18.59 5.33
C ARG A 157 7.71 -18.83 3.85
N MET A 158 7.00 -19.92 3.54
CA MET A 158 6.62 -20.34 2.19
C MET A 158 5.11 -20.16 1.92
N GLU A 159 4.40 -19.46 2.81
CA GLU A 159 2.96 -19.21 2.69
C GLU A 159 2.71 -17.72 2.47
N GLY A 160 1.83 -17.41 1.52
CA GLY A 160 1.32 -16.06 1.27
C GLY A 160 -0.19 -16.06 1.29
N GLN A 161 -0.78 -15.00 1.84
CA GLN A 161 -2.22 -14.79 1.89
C GLN A 161 -2.55 -13.38 1.39
N ILE A 162 -3.66 -13.27 0.67
CA ILE A 162 -4.23 -11.99 0.24
C ILE A 162 -5.74 -12.03 0.44
N SER A 163 -6.31 -10.93 0.91
CA SER A 163 -7.75 -10.76 1.03
C SER A 163 -8.13 -9.32 0.74
N VAL A 164 -9.31 -9.14 0.15
CA VAL A 164 -9.89 -7.83 -0.14
C VAL A 164 -11.15 -7.68 0.69
N PHE A 165 -11.22 -6.62 1.48
CA PHE A 165 -12.38 -6.29 2.30
C PHE A 165 -12.99 -4.99 1.77
N THR A 166 -14.14 -5.09 1.10
CA THR A 166 -14.83 -3.91 0.56
C THR A 166 -15.91 -3.36 1.50
N TYR A 167 -16.17 -4.09 2.60
CA TYR A 167 -17.04 -3.71 3.71
C TYR A 167 -18.48 -3.39 3.31
N GLN A 168 -18.94 -3.99 2.20
CA GLN A 168 -20.34 -3.97 1.80
C GLN A 168 -21.20 -4.80 2.77
N ASP A 169 -22.50 -4.56 2.76
CA ASP A 169 -23.42 -5.24 3.65
C ASP A 169 -23.39 -6.77 3.42
N GLY A 170 -23.18 -7.52 4.50
CA GLY A 170 -23.08 -8.98 4.47
C GLY A 170 -21.70 -9.54 4.15
N GLU A 171 -20.71 -8.72 3.81
CA GLU A 171 -19.33 -9.19 3.60
C GLU A 171 -18.57 -9.39 4.91
N PRO A 172 -17.64 -10.37 4.97
CA PRO A 172 -16.78 -10.55 6.13
C PRO A 172 -15.75 -9.42 6.24
N CYS A 173 -15.36 -9.05 7.46
CA CYS A 173 -14.20 -8.21 7.72
C CYS A 173 -12.98 -9.05 8.14
N TYR A 174 -11.81 -8.43 8.29
CA TYR A 174 -10.62 -9.15 8.76
C TYR A 174 -10.85 -9.83 10.11
N ARG A 175 -11.58 -9.20 11.04
CA ARG A 175 -11.90 -9.80 12.35
C ARG A 175 -12.75 -11.07 12.24
N CYS A 176 -13.60 -11.21 11.21
CA CYS A 176 -14.37 -12.42 10.96
C CYS A 176 -13.48 -13.63 10.63
N LEU A 177 -12.34 -13.36 9.98
CA LEU A 177 -11.31 -14.33 9.64
C LEU A 177 -10.32 -14.53 10.79
N SER A 178 -9.80 -13.44 11.37
CA SER A 178 -8.74 -13.47 12.37
C SER A 178 -9.12 -14.23 13.64
N ARG A 179 -10.40 -14.21 14.02
CA ARG A 179 -10.94 -14.97 15.16
C ARG A 179 -10.84 -16.49 15.01
N LEU A 180 -10.58 -16.99 13.80
CA LEU A 180 -10.38 -18.42 13.52
C LEU A 180 -8.96 -18.87 13.88
N PHE A 181 -8.03 -17.93 14.02
CA PHE A 181 -6.66 -18.18 14.41
C PHE A 181 -6.50 -17.79 15.90
N GLY A 182 -5.92 -18.67 16.72
CA GLY A 182 -5.67 -18.39 18.13
C GLY A 182 -4.72 -17.20 18.34
N GLU A 183 -4.58 -16.72 19.58
CA GLU A 183 -3.86 -15.47 19.92
C GLU A 183 -2.35 -15.46 19.59
N ASN A 184 -1.75 -16.61 19.25
CA ASN A 184 -0.31 -16.74 18.99
C ASN A 184 0.04 -16.64 17.49
N ALA A 185 -0.13 -15.46 16.91
CA ALA A 185 0.40 -15.16 15.57
C ALA A 185 1.82 -14.57 15.69
N LEU A 186 2.84 -15.37 15.37
CA LEU A 186 4.23 -14.91 15.30
C LEU A 186 4.41 -13.95 14.11
N THR A 187 5.23 -12.91 14.28
CA THR A 187 5.68 -12.06 13.16
C THR A 187 6.60 -12.85 12.22
N CYS A 188 6.85 -12.30 11.02
CA CYS A 188 7.77 -12.91 10.06
C CYS A 188 9.16 -13.16 10.64
N VAL A 189 9.64 -12.26 11.50
CA VAL A 189 10.94 -12.38 12.17
C VAL A 189 10.91 -13.46 13.26
N GLU A 190 9.80 -13.58 13.99
CA GLU A 190 9.66 -14.55 15.09
C GLU A 190 9.38 -15.98 14.59
N ALA A 191 8.77 -16.13 13.42
CA ALA A 191 8.51 -17.44 12.83
C ALA A 191 9.72 -18.07 12.14
N GLY A 192 10.82 -17.33 11.92
CA GLY A 192 12.02 -17.83 11.24
C GLY A 192 12.02 -17.58 9.75
#